data_AF-A0A251Z7P3-F1
#
_entry.id   AF-A0A251Z7P3-F1
#
_cell.length_a   1.000
_cell.length_b   1.000
_cell.length_c   1.000
_cell.angle_alpha   90.00
_cell.angle_beta   90.00
_cell.angle_gamma   90.00
#
_symmetry.space_group_name_H-M   'P 1'
#
loop_
_entity.id
_entity.type
_entity.pdbx_description
1 polymer ?
#
loop_
_entity_poly.entity_id
_entity_poly.type
_entity_poly.pdbx_seq_one_letter_code
_entity_poly.pdbx_strand_id
1 'polypeptide(L)' 'MQPPLLDPCVHCGFCLPSCASYRVLGTEMDSPRGRIHSLKAIEAGELTLDATVASHFDSCL' A
#
# COMPACT_ATOMS: atom_id res chain seq x y z
N MET A 1 1.98 -24.78 -3.31
CA MET A 1 1.01 -23.76 -2.88
C MET A 1 1.78 -22.48 -2.60
N GLN A 2 1.69 -21.47 -3.47
CA GLN A 2 2.23 -20.14 -3.17
C GLN A 2 1.26 -19.43 -2.22
N PRO A 3 1.76 -18.80 -1.14
CA PRO A 3 0.90 -18.00 -0.26
C PRO A 3 0.32 -16.82 -1.04
N PRO A 4 -0.89 -16.34 -0.67
CA PRO A 4 -1.47 -15.15 -1.29
C PRO A 4 -0.51 -13.96 -1.15
N LEU A 5 -0.11 -13.39 -2.29
CA LEU A 5 0.92 -12.35 -2.39
C LEU A 5 0.60 -11.08 -1.58
N LEU A 6 -0.69 -10.82 -1.33
CA LEU A 6 -1.18 -9.65 -0.61
C LEU A 6 -1.36 -9.89 0.89
N ASP A 7 -1.26 -11.13 1.37
CA ASP A 7 -1.57 -11.48 2.76
C ASP A 7 -0.43 -11.52 3.80
N PRO A 8 0.85 -11.18 3.51
CA PRO A 8 1.91 -11.27 4.53
C PRO A 8 1.93 -10.09 5.53
N CYS A 9 1.10 -9.06 5.34
CA CYS A 9 1.16 -7.86 6.19
C CYS A 9 0.52 -8.10 7.57
N VAL A 10 1.33 -8.12 8.64
CA VAL A 10 0.88 -8.27 10.04
C VAL A 10 0.87 -6.94 10.83
N HIS A 11 0.85 -5.80 10.13
CA HIS A 11 0.85 -4.46 10.74
C HIS A 11 2.05 -4.17 11.69
N CYS A 12 3.20 -4.84 11.52
CA CYS A 12 4.39 -4.64 12.37
C CYS A 12 5.15 -3.32 12.15
N GLY A 13 4.81 -2.53 11.13
CA GLY A 13 5.49 -1.27 10.85
C GLY A 13 6.84 -1.38 10.12
N PHE A 14 7.41 -2.56 9.96
CA PHE A 14 8.78 -2.74 9.42
C PHE A 14 9.01 -2.16 8.01
N CYS A 15 7.95 -2.09 7.20
CA CYS A 15 8.02 -1.50 5.86
C CYS A 15 8.10 0.03 5.85
N LEU A 16 7.67 0.70 6.92
CA LEU A 16 7.62 2.17 6.99
C LEU A 16 8.99 2.83 6.90
N PRO A 17 9.98 2.51 7.77
CA PRO A 17 11.30 3.16 7.71
C PRO A 17 12.10 2.77 6.47
N SER A 18 11.71 1.72 5.76
CA SER A 18 12.40 1.25 4.56
C SER A 18 11.87 1.91 3.27
N CYS A 19 10.67 2.49 3.29
CA CYS A 19 10.05 3.09 2.12
C CYS A 19 10.46 4.56 1.91
N ALA A 20 10.99 4.89 0.73
CA ALA A 20 11.39 6.25 0.38
C ALA A 20 10.19 7.22 0.34
N SER A 21 9.09 6.86 -0.34
CA SER A 21 7.88 7.69 -0.39
C SER A 21 7.35 8.02 1.01
N TYR A 22 7.20 7.02 1.88
CA TYR A 22 6.72 7.25 3.25
C TYR A 22 7.65 8.17 4.06
N ARG A 23 8.97 8.00 3.93
CA ARG A 23 9.94 8.85 4.63
C ARG A 23 9.89 10.32 4.19
N VAL A 24 9.53 10.58 2.93
CA VAL A 24 9.45 11.94 2.38
C VAL A 24 8.07 12.54 2.62
N LEU A 25 7.00 11.79 2.36
CA LEU A 25 5.62 12.27 2.36
C LEU A 25 4.93 12.13 3.72
N GLY A 26 5.41 11.25 4.60
CA GLY A 26 4.82 10.95 5.92
C GLY A 26 3.43 10.31 5.88
N THR A 27 2.93 9.99 4.68
CA THR A 27 1.56 9.52 4.48
C THR A 27 1.53 8.00 4.33
N GLU A 28 0.80 7.32 5.20
CA GLU A 28 0.84 5.85 5.26
C GLU A 28 0.28 5.16 4.01
N MET A 29 -0.66 5.80 3.31
CA MET A 29 -1.19 5.32 2.03
C MET A 29 -0.10 5.21 0.95
N ASP A 30 0.94 6.05 1.03
CA ASP A 30 2.10 6.03 0.13
C ASP A 30 3.19 5.02 0.58
N SER A 31 2.96 4.28 1.68
CA SER A 31 3.85 3.21 2.12
C SER A 31 3.55 1.88 1.42
N PRO A 32 4.45 0.88 1.47
CA PRO A 32 4.18 -0.45 0.91
C PRO A 32 2.97 -1.11 1.58
N ARG A 33 2.77 -0.89 2.89
CA ARG A 33 1.59 -1.40 3.60
C ARG A 33 0.31 -0.73 3.09
N GLY A 34 0.30 0.59 2.97
CA GLY A 34 -0.85 1.34 2.46
C GLY A 34 -1.27 0.85 1.08
N ARG A 35 -0.31 0.69 0.16
CA ARG A 35 -0.55 0.16 -1.19
C ARG A 35 -1.07 -1.27 -1.21
N ILE A 36 -0.53 -2.16 -0.36
CA ILE A 36 -1.06 -3.53 -0.24
C ILE A 36 -2.51 -3.52 0.27
N HIS A 37 -2.83 -2.65 1.24
CA HIS A 37 -4.20 -2.48 1.75
C HIS A 37 -5.15 -1.94 0.67
N SER A 38 -4.72 -0.95 -0.11
CA SER A 38 -5.49 -0.44 -1.25
C SER A 38 -5.75 -1.54 -2.28
N LEU A 39 -4.74 -2.35 -2.64
CA LEU A 39 -4.90 -3.46 -3.59
C LEU A 39 -5.87 -4.52 -3.07
N LYS A 40 -5.82 -4.86 -1.77
CA LYS A 40 -6.77 -5.78 -1.13
C LYS A 40 -8.20 -5.24 -1.17
N ALA A 41 -8.38 -3.97 -0.84
CA ALA A 41 -9.71 -3.35 -0.87
C ALA A 41 -10.27 -3.27 -2.30
N ILE A 42 -9.42 -3.05 -3.30
CA ILE A 42 -9.81 -3.11 -4.72
C ILE A 42 -10.22 -4.53 -5.12
N GLU A 43 -9.45 -5.55 -4.73
CA GLU A 43 -9.78 -6.95 -4.98
C GLU A 43 -11.10 -7.37 -4.31
N ALA A 44 -11.37 -6.87 -3.11
CA ALA A 44 -12.61 -7.09 -2.37
C ALA A 44 -13.81 -6.28 -2.92
N GLY A 45 -13.59 -5.36 -3.86
CA GLY A 45 -14.63 -4.45 -4.38
C GLY A 45 -15.05 -3.34 -3.40
N GLU A 46 -14.27 -3.14 -2.33
CA GLU A 46 -14.52 -2.13 -1.28
C GLU A 46 -13.92 -0.76 -1.66
N LEU A 47 -12.94 -0.75 -2.56
CA LEU A 47 -12.29 0.46 -3.05
C LEU A 47 -12.27 0.47 -4.58
N THR A 48 -12.57 1.63 -5.18
CA THR A 48 -12.44 1.82 -6.62
C THR A 48 -11.08 2.44 -6.94
N LEU A 49 -10.42 1.97 -7.99
CA LEU A 49 -9.19 2.59 -8.50
C LEU A 49 -9.54 3.89 -9.25
N ASP A 50 -9.68 4.98 -8.50
CA ASP A 50 -9.86 6.33 -9.02
C ASP A 50 -8.54 7.13 -9.04
N ALA A 51 -8.59 8.39 -9.46
CA ALA A 51 -7.41 9.25 -9.54
C ALA A 51 -6.73 9.48 -8.17
N THR A 52 -7.50 9.50 -7.08
CA THR A 52 -6.96 9.67 -5.72
C THR A 52 -6.20 8.42 -5.32
N VAL A 53 -6.81 7.24 -5.50
CA VAL A 53 -6.18 5.96 -5.18
C VAL A 53 -4.94 5.76 -6.04
N ALA A 54 -5.03 6.03 -7.34
CA ALA A 54 -3.90 5.96 -8.27
C ALA A 54 -2.73 6.86 -7.86
N SER A 55 -3.02 8.07 -7.35
CA SER A 55 -1.97 9.02 -6.94
C SER A 55 -1.03 8.45 -5.86
N HIS A 56 -1.52 7.55 -4.99
CA HIS A 56 -0.69 6.90 -3.98
C HIS A 56 0.27 5.83 -4.56
N PHE A 57 -0.02 5.32 -5.75
CA PHE A 57 0.89 4.43 -6.48
C PHE A 57 1.87 5.25 -7.32
N ASP A 58 1.40 6.31 -7.97
CA ASP A 58 2.21 7.19 -8.80
C ASP A 58 3.24 7.99 -7.98
N SER A 59 3.00 8.18 -6.68
CA SER A 59 3.94 8.78 -5.73
C SER A 59 5.11 7.87 -5.32
N CYS A 60 5.22 6.66 -5.89
CA CYS A 60 6.29 5.71 -5.57
C CYS A 60 7.64 6.23 -6.09
N LEU A 61 8.59 6.40 -5.15
CA LEU A 61 9.98 6.80 -5.41
C LEU A 61 10.91 5.59 -5.53
#